data_AF-A0A954B0N4-F1
#
_entry.id   AF-A0A954B0N4-F1
#
_cell.length_a   1.000
_cell.length_b   1.000
_cell.length_c   1.000
_cell.angle_alpha   90.00
_cell.angle_beta   90.00
_cell.angle_gamma   90.00
#
_symmetry.space_group_name_H-M   'P 1'
#
loop_
_entity.id
_entity.type
_entity.pdbx_description
1 polymer ?
#
loop_
_entity_poly.entity_id
_entity_poly.type
_entity_poly.pdbx_seq_one_letter_code
_entity_poly.pdbx_strand_id
1 'polypeptide(L)' 'MPAKISRAAYADMFGPTTGDKVRLADTELFIEVERDLTTYGEEVKFGGGKVIRD' A
#
# COMPACT_ATOMS: atom_id res chain seq x y z
N MET A 1 17.36 -12.79 4.34
CA MET A 1 17.43 -11.52 5.09
C MET A 1 16.15 -10.75 4.83
N PRO A 2 15.48 -10.16 5.83
CA PRO A 2 14.29 -9.36 5.57
C PRO A 2 14.67 -8.10 4.78
N ALA A 3 13.98 -7.84 3.67
CA ALA A 3 14.09 -6.58 2.95
C ALA A 3 13.27 -5.52 3.69
N LYS A 4 13.78 -4.28 3.73
CA LYS A 4 13.07 -3.14 4.30
C LYS A 4 12.67 -2.20 3.17
N ILE A 5 11.46 -1.67 3.26
CA ILE A 5 10.95 -0.63 2.37
C ILE A 5 10.50 0.57 3.20
N SER A 6 10.72 1.78 2.68
CA SER A 6 10.20 2.98 3.33
C SER A 6 8.68 3.04 3.15
N ARG A 7 7.99 3.63 4.14
CA ARG A 7 6.53 3.73 4.10
C ARG A 7 6.00 4.50 2.89
N ALA A 8 6.70 5.59 2.52
CA ALA A 8 6.36 6.38 1.33
C ALA A 8 6.49 5.54 0.03
N ALA A 9 7.60 4.81 -0.15
CA ALA A 9 7.78 3.98 -1.34
C ALA A 9 6.77 2.83 -1.40
N TYR A 10 6.39 2.26 -0.26
CA TYR A 10 5.31 1.29 -0.20
C TYR A 10 3.98 1.89 -0.65
N ALA A 11 3.61 3.05 -0.11
CA ALA A 11 2.37 3.75 -0.45
C ALA A 11 2.29 4.12 -1.94
N ASP A 12 3.40 4.52 -2.56
CA ASP A 12 3.48 4.82 -3.99
C ASP A 12 3.26 3.56 -4.86
N MET A 13 3.65 2.38 -4.39
CA MET A 13 3.58 1.14 -5.17
C MET A 13 2.29 0.36 -4.99
N PHE A 14 1.73 0.35 -3.78
CA PHE A 14 0.63 -0.53 -3.37
C PHE A 14 -0.53 0.23 -2.71
N GLY A 15 -0.36 1.52 -2.43
CA GLY A 15 -1.33 2.32 -1.66
C GLY A 15 -1.04 2.33 -0.15
N PRO A 16 -1.77 3.17 0.59
CA PRO A 16 -1.62 3.31 2.04
C PRO A 16 -1.96 2.02 2.79
N THR A 17 -1.34 1.80 3.94
CA THR A 17 -1.60 0.65 4.83
C THR A 17 -1.99 1.11 6.24
N THR A 18 -2.25 0.18 7.16
CA THR A 18 -2.80 0.43 8.51
C THR A 18 -2.12 1.59 9.22
N GLY A 19 -2.86 2.62 9.62
CA GLY A 19 -2.37 3.83 10.29
C GLY A 19 -1.87 4.94 9.36
N ASP A 20 -1.83 4.73 8.04
CA ASP A 20 -1.72 5.84 7.08
C ASP A 20 -3.01 6.64 7.03
N LYS A 21 -2.89 7.95 6.79
CA LYS A 21 -4.03 8.86 6.61
C LYS A 21 -4.07 9.41 5.19
N VAL A 22 -5.26 9.44 4.62
CA VAL A 22 -5.52 10.01 3.29
C VAL A 22 -6.49 11.17 3.42
N ARG A 23 -6.14 12.30 2.80
CA ARG A 23 -7.05 13.44 2.64
C ARG A 23 -8.06 13.10 1.55
N LEU A 24 -9.35 13.29 1.84
CA LEU A 24 -10.40 13.09 0.85
C LEU A 24 -10.46 14.28 -0.10
N ALA A 25 -9.78 14.14 -1.24
CA ALA A 25 -9.66 15.15 -2.28
C ALA A 25 -9.19 16.51 -1.69
N ASP A 26 -9.87 17.59 -2.05
CA ASP A 26 -9.61 18.97 -1.61
C ASP A 26 -10.32 19.34 -0.30
N THR A 27 -11.07 18.42 0.32
CA THR A 27 -11.75 18.65 1.61
C THR A 27 -10.78 18.65 2.79
N GLU A 28 -11.22 19.07 3.98
CA GLU A 28 -10.44 18.93 5.22
C GLU A 28 -10.67 17.59 5.95
N LEU A 29 -11.24 16.60 5.27
CA LEU A 29 -11.50 15.28 5.83
C LEU A 29 -10.28 14.37 5.65
N PHE A 30 -9.83 13.75 6.73
CA PHE A 30 -8.78 12.73 6.73
C PHE A 30 -9.33 11.41 7.24
N ILE A 31 -9.16 10.36 6.46
CA ILE A 31 -9.50 8.99 6.85
C ILE A 31 -8.21 8.23 7.19
N GLU A 32 -8.30 7.29 8.14
CA GLU A 32 -7.20 6.40 8.52
C GLU A 32 -7.50 4.98 8.05
N VAL A 33 -6.51 4.29 7.52
CA VAL A 33 -6.64 2.86 7.23
C VAL A 33 -6.65 2.11 8.56
N GLU A 34 -7.79 1.56 8.94
CA GLU A 34 -7.96 0.90 10.24
C GLU A 34 -7.35 -0.50 10.27
N ARG A 35 -7.42 -1.23 9.15
CA ARG A 35 -6.90 -2.59 9.00
C ARG A 35 -6.48 -2.85 7.57
N ASP A 36 -5.33 -3.50 7.43
CA ASP A 36 -4.82 -4.09 6.21
C ASP A 36 -4.84 -5.62 6.39
N LEU A 37 -5.46 -6.32 5.44
CA LEU A 37 -5.60 -7.78 5.45
C LEU A 37 -4.59 -8.47 4.53
N THR A 38 -3.66 -7.71 3.94
CA THR A 38 -2.59 -8.26 3.10
C THR A 38 -1.44 -8.83 3.93
N THR A 39 -0.61 -9.65 3.29
CA THR A 39 0.68 -10.08 3.83
C THR A 39 1.78 -9.29 3.13
N TYR A 40 2.58 -8.53 3.87
CA TYR A 40 3.58 -7.65 3.26
C TYR A 40 4.67 -8.44 2.53
N GLY A 41 4.90 -8.09 1.27
CA GLY A 41 5.76 -8.79 0.32
C GLY A 41 5.01 -9.74 -0.62
N GLU A 42 3.73 -10.03 -0.36
CA GLU A 42 2.86 -10.88 -1.19
C GLU A 42 1.71 -10.07 -1.82
N GLU A 43 1.92 -8.77 -2.04
CA GLU A 43 0.90 -7.89 -2.61
C GLU A 43 0.60 -8.27 -4.06
N VAL A 44 -0.69 -8.36 -4.37
CA VAL A 44 -1.15 -8.71 -5.70
C VAL A 44 -1.01 -7.52 -6.63
N LYS A 45 -0.07 -7.59 -7.59
CA LYS A 45 0.15 -6.53 -8.58
C LYS A 45 0.18 -7.08 -10.00
N PHE A 46 -0.62 -6.45 -10.87
CA PHE A 46 -0.67 -6.77 -12.30
C PHE A 46 0.36 -5.96 -13.12
N GLY A 47 0.86 -6.59 -14.18
CA GLY A 47 1.76 -5.99 -15.17
C GLY A 47 2.84 -6.97 -15.63
N GLY A 48 3.51 -6.64 -16.74
CA GLY A 48 4.63 -7.44 -17.23
C GLY A 48 5.72 -7.60 -16.17
N GLY A 49 6.10 -8.85 -15.87
CA GLY A 49 7.13 -9.17 -14.88
C GLY A 49 6.70 -9.01 -13.41
N LYS A 50 5.40 -8.89 -13.11
CA LYS A 50 4.88 -8.73 -11.73
C LYS A 50 4.22 -10.01 -11.22
N VAL A 51 3.45 -9.89 -10.13
CA VAL A 51 2.97 -11.02 -9.29
C VAL A 51 1.83 -11.79 -9.96
N ILE A 52 0.90 -11.13 -10.66
CA ILE A 52 -0.19 -11.83 -11.36
C ILE A 52 0.31 -12.38 -12.70
N ARG A 53 0.51 -13.70 -12.74
CA ARG A 53 1.05 -14.47 -13.87
C ARG A 53 0.78 -15.97 -13.64
N ASP A 54 0.89 -16.76 -14.69
CA ASP A 54 0.97 -18.23 -14.61
C ASP A 54 2.33 -18.68 -14.06
#